data_AF-A0A955FX06-F1
#
_entry.id   AF-A0A955FX06-F1
#
_cell.length_a   1.000
_cell.length_b   1.000
_cell.length_c   1.000
_cell.angle_alpha   90.00
_cell.angle_beta   90.00
_cell.angle_gamma   90.00
#
_symmetry.space_group_name_H-M   'P 1'
#
loop_
_entity.id
_entity.type
_entity.pdbx_description
1 polymer ?
#
loop_
_entity_poly.entity_id
_entity_poly.type
_entity_poly.pdbx_seq_one_letter_code
_entity_poly.pdbx_strand_id
1 'polypeptide(L)' 'SERTDEDELAKIIAKKRGKYADDQKLMSYLARQGFGYDDIKSALKDFG' A
#
# COMPACT_ATOMS: atom_id res chain seq x y z
N SER A 1 2.56 0.81 -17.31
CA SER A 1 3.37 0.52 -16.12
C SER A 1 2.60 0.87 -14.86
N GLU A 2 2.03 2.08 -14.75
CA GLU A 2 1.28 2.55 -13.57
C GLU A 2 0.13 1.64 -13.12
N ARG A 3 -0.72 1.16 -14.05
CA ARG A 3 -1.78 0.18 -13.72
C ARG A 3 -1.25 -1.11 -13.06
N THR A 4 -0.03 -1.53 -13.42
CA THR A 4 0.59 -2.72 -12.85
C THR A 4 1.05 -2.45 -11.42
N ASP A 5 1.62 -1.27 -11.18
CA ASP A 5 2.10 -0.85 -9.86
C ASP A 5 0.93 -0.68 -8.87
N GLU A 6 -0.21 -0.13 -9.32
CA GLU A 6 -1.45 -0.04 -8.54
C GLU A 6 -2.03 -1.42 -8.19
N ASP A 7 -2.09 -2.34 -9.16
CA ASP A 7 -2.56 -3.71 -8.95
C ASP A 7 -1.66 -4.48 -7.96
N GLU A 8 -0.36 -4.30 -8.04
CA GLU A 8 0.61 -4.89 -7.11
C GLU A 8 0.49 -4.29 -5.70
N LEU A 9 0.37 -2.97 -5.60
CA LEU A 9 0.15 -2.25 -4.35
C LEU A 9 -1.10 -2.75 -3.65
N ALA A 10 -2.24 -2.85 -4.36
CA ALA A 10 -3.49 -3.37 -3.82
C ALA A 10 -3.36 -4.81 -3.31
N LYS A 11 -2.69 -5.69 -4.06
CA LYS A 11 -2.44 -7.08 -3.65
C LYS A 11 -1.60 -7.17 -2.37
N ILE A 12 -0.59 -6.32 -2.23
CA ILE A 12 0.27 -6.29 -1.04
C ILE A 12 -0.52 -5.78 0.16
N ILE A 13 -1.29 -4.70 0.00
CA ILE A 13 -2.13 -4.15 1.07
C ILE A 13 -3.12 -5.20 1.56
N ALA A 14 -3.87 -5.86 0.66
CA ALA A 14 -4.83 -6.91 1.04
C ALA A 14 -4.19 -8.05 1.87
N LYS A 15 -2.96 -8.46 1.53
CA LYS A 15 -2.23 -9.52 2.24
C LYS A 15 -1.64 -9.06 3.57
N LYS A 16 -1.22 -7.80 3.67
CA LYS A 16 -0.45 -7.28 4.80
C LYS A 16 -1.31 -6.52 5.81
N ARG A 17 -2.47 -5.96 5.43
CA ARG A 17 -3.33 -5.14 6.30
C ARG A 17 -3.57 -5.80 7.66
N GLY A 18 -3.95 -7.08 7.70
CA GLY A 18 -4.16 -7.81 8.95
C GLY A 18 -2.90 -8.04 9.81
N LYS A 19 -1.71 -7.93 9.23
CA LYS A 19 -0.42 -8.04 9.94
C LYS A 19 0.03 -6.71 10.56
N TYR A 20 -0.45 -5.59 10.05
CA TYR A 20 -0.09 -4.26 10.54
C TYR A 20 -1.27 -3.66 11.31
N ALA A 21 -1.11 -3.48 12.62
CA ALA A 21 -2.12 -2.81 13.45
C ALA A 21 -2.20 -1.28 13.21
N ASP A 22 -1.26 -0.73 12.43
CA ASP A 22 -1.12 0.70 12.18
C ASP A 22 -0.73 0.95 10.73
N ASP A 23 -1.54 1.76 10.05
CA ASP A 23 -1.36 2.18 8.66
C ASP A 23 -0.02 2.86 8.45
N GLN A 24 0.51 3.60 9.44
CA GLN A 24 1.81 4.27 9.32
C GLN A 24 2.96 3.28 9.09
N LYS A 25 2.89 2.11 9.74
CA LYS A 25 3.89 1.05 9.57
C LYS A 25 3.76 0.37 8.20
N LEU A 26 2.53 0.19 7.71
CA LEU A 26 2.28 -0.35 6.38
C LEU A 26 2.72 0.64 5.28
N MET A 27 2.42 1.94 5.43
CA MET A 27 2.90 2.99 4.53
C MET A 27 4.43 3.01 4.44
N SER A 28 5.10 2.97 5.60
CA SER A 28 6.56 2.94 5.66
C SER A 28 7.16 1.72 4.96
N TYR A 29 6.50 0.57 5.05
CA TYR A 29 6.90 -0.65 4.34
C TYR A 29 6.74 -0.49 2.82
N LEU A 30 5.61 0.03 2.36
CA LEU A 30 5.32 0.21 0.94
C LEU A 30 6.25 1.25 0.30
N ALA A 31 6.54 2.36 1.00
CA ALA A 31 7.50 3.36 0.53
C ALA A 31 8.91 2.78 0.36
N ARG A 32 9.33 1.86 1.25
CA ARG A 32 10.60 1.13 1.13
C ARG A 32 10.63 0.14 -0.05
N GLN A 33 9.47 -0.28 -0.55
CA GLN A 33 9.37 -1.09 -1.76
C GLN A 33 9.42 -0.23 -3.04
N GLY A 34 9.38 1.09 -2.92
CA GLY A 34 9.45 2.02 -4.04
C GLY A 34 8.10 2.58 -4.52
N PHE A 35 7.00 2.26 -3.85
CA PHE A 35 5.69 2.82 -4.19
C PHE A 35 5.62 4.32 -3.85
N GLY A 36 4.94 5.07 -4.71
CA GLY A 36 4.69 6.50 -4.52
C GLY A 36 3.86 6.77 -3.27
N TYR A 37 4.18 7.85 -2.55
CA TYR A 37 3.49 8.18 -1.30
C TYR A 37 2.00 8.51 -1.51
N ASP A 38 1.67 9.20 -2.60
CA ASP A 38 0.29 9.55 -2.94
C ASP A 38 -0.52 8.31 -3.36
N ASP A 39 0.10 7.36 -4.09
CA ASP A 39 -0.52 6.09 -4.47
C ASP A 39 -0.80 5.22 -3.24
N ILE A 40 0.17 5.14 -2.31
CA ILE A 40 0.01 4.43 -1.04
C ILE A 40 -1.17 5.00 -0.25
N LYS A 41 -1.26 6.32 -0.12
CA LYS A 41 -2.36 6.97 0.61
C LYS A 41 -3.71 6.71 -0.03
N SER A 42 -3.78 6.84 -1.35
CA SER A 42 -5.02 6.62 -2.10
C SER A 42 -5.47 5.18 -1.96
N ALA A 43 -4.57 4.22 -2.16
CA ALA A 43 -4.86 2.80 -1.99
C ALA A 43 -5.31 2.48 -0.56
N LEU A 44 -4.61 2.95 0.49
CA LEU A 44 -5.01 2.65 1.87
C LEU A 44 -6.38 3.23 2.24
N LYS A 45 -6.78 4.36 1.64
CA LYS A 45 -8.13 4.93 1.80
C LYS A 45 -9.21 4.02 1.20
N ASP A 46 -8.91 3.37 0.08
CA ASP A 46 -9.84 2.44 -0.58
C ASP A 46 -9.96 1.09 0.15
N PHE A 47 -8.96 0.72 0.96
CA PHE A 47 -8.99 -0.45 1.86
C PHE A 47 -9.54 -0.15 3.26
N GLY A 48 -9.94 1.10 3.53
CA GLY A 48 -10.45 1.60 4.81
C GLY A 48 -11.94 1.37 5.01
#